data_AF-A0A3P5Z1X1-F1
#
_entry.id   AF-A0A3P5Z1X1-F1
#
_cell.length_a   1.000
_cell.length_b   1.000
_cell.length_c   1.000
_cell.angle_alpha   90.00
_cell.angle_beta   90.00
_cell.angle_gamma   90.00
#
_symmetry.space_group_name_H-M   'P 1'
#
loop_
_entity.id
_entity.type
_entity.pdbx_description
1 polymer ?
#
loop_
_entity_poly.entity_id
_entity_poly.type
_entity_poly.pdbx_seq_one_letter_code
_entity_poly.pdbx_strand_id
1 'polypeptide(L)'
;MDDRDEEEDIIEAFNVFDQNRDGFITVEELRSVLSSLGLKQGRTLEDCKRMISKVDVDGDGMVNFKEFKQMMKGGGFAALESSL
;
A
#
# COMPACT_ATOMS: atom_id res chain seq x y z
N MET A 1 10.32 -12.05 -17.90
CA MET A 1 9.34 -12.43 -16.86
C MET A 1 8.05 -11.79 -17.30
N ASP A 2 7.00 -12.60 -17.46
CA ASP A 2 5.73 -12.21 -18.11
C ASP A 2 5.08 -11.07 -17.30
N ASP A 3 4.68 -9.97 -17.93
CA ASP A 3 3.93 -8.87 -17.29
C ASP A 3 2.61 -9.34 -16.62
N ARG A 4 2.17 -10.58 -16.86
CA ARG A 4 0.98 -11.19 -16.24
C ARG A 4 1.18 -11.51 -14.76
N ASP A 5 2.33 -12.08 -14.40
CA ASP A 5 2.62 -12.47 -13.02
C ASP A 5 2.62 -11.22 -12.10
N GLU A 6 3.19 -10.11 -12.58
CA GLU A 6 3.29 -8.85 -11.84
C GLU A 6 1.91 -8.24 -11.51
N GLU A 7 0.90 -8.40 -12.37
CA GLU A 7 -0.45 -7.94 -12.09
C GLU A 7 -1.16 -8.83 -11.06
N GLU A 8 -0.98 -10.15 -11.14
CA GLU A 8 -1.52 -11.09 -10.16
C GLU A 8 -0.91 -10.87 -8.77
N ASP A 9 0.41 -10.69 -8.68
CA ASP A 9 1.10 -10.34 -7.43
C ASP A 9 0.56 -9.05 -6.80
N ILE A 10 0.27 -8.03 -7.62
CA ILE A 10 -0.29 -6.75 -7.16
C ILE A 10 -1.73 -6.94 -6.66
N ILE A 11 -2.53 -7.76 -7.32
CA ILE A 11 -3.90 -8.08 -6.89
C ILE A 11 -3.90 -8.85 -5.57
N GLU A 12 -3.04 -9.84 -5.43
CA GLU A 12 -2.91 -10.59 -4.17
C GLU A 12 -2.44 -9.69 -3.04
N ALA A 13 -1.41 -8.87 -3.27
CA ALA A 13 -0.97 -7.88 -2.30
C ALA A 13 -2.10 -6.91 -1.93
N PHE A 14 -2.82 -6.37 -2.91
CA PHE A 14 -3.94 -5.46 -2.67
C PHE A 14 -5.00 -6.11 -1.77
N ASN A 15 -5.37 -7.36 -2.03
CA ASN A 15 -6.32 -8.12 -1.20
C ASN A 15 -5.83 -8.40 0.22
N VAL A 16 -4.51 -8.40 0.46
CA VAL A 16 -3.96 -8.51 1.81
C VAL A 16 -4.10 -7.19 2.57
N PHE A 17 -3.93 -6.05 1.88
CA PHE A 17 -4.11 -4.72 2.46
C PHE A 17 -5.58 -4.33 2.63
N ASP A 18 -6.41 -4.58 1.62
CA ASP A 18 -7.84 -4.30 1.60
C ASP A 18 -8.62 -5.40 2.34
N GLN A 19 -8.80 -5.21 3.65
CA GLN A 19 -9.43 -6.20 4.51
C GLN A 19 -10.95 -6.24 4.30
N ASN A 20 -11.55 -5.10 3.98
CA ASN A 20 -12.99 -4.98 3.75
C ASN A 20 -13.41 -5.32 2.30
N ARG A 21 -12.45 -5.37 1.36
CA ARG A 21 -12.66 -5.66 -0.06
C ARG A 21 -13.56 -4.64 -0.76
N ASP A 22 -13.49 -3.38 -0.33
CA ASP A 22 -14.22 -2.27 -0.96
C ASP A 22 -13.49 -1.76 -2.22
N GLY A 23 -12.25 -2.21 -2.46
CA GLY A 23 -11.43 -1.74 -3.58
C GLY A 23 -10.59 -0.51 -3.25
N PHE A 24 -10.54 -0.13 -1.97
CA PHE A 24 -9.80 1.00 -1.43
C PHE A 24 -9.08 0.61 -0.15
N ILE A 25 -7.79 0.94 -0.05
CA ILE A 25 -7.02 0.73 1.16
C ILE A 25 -7.06 2.02 1.97
N THR A 26 -7.75 1.97 3.11
CA THR A 26 -7.78 3.09 4.04
C THR A 26 -6.50 3.20 4.85
N VAL A 27 -6.26 4.37 5.46
CA VAL A 27 -5.14 4.58 6.42
C VAL A 27 -5.19 3.54 7.55
N GLU A 28 -6.38 3.15 7.99
CA GLU A 28 -6.58 2.21 9.08
C GLU A 28 -6.20 0.79 8.67
N GLU A 29 -6.60 0.36 7.48
CA GLU A 29 -6.26 -0.95 6.92
C GLU A 29 -4.77 -1.07 6.62
N LEU A 30 -4.18 -0.04 6.00
CA LEU A 30 -2.74 0.04 5.79
C LEU A 30 -2.00 -0.09 7.13
N ARG A 31 -2.42 0.66 8.14
CA ARG A 31 -1.84 0.59 9.48
C ARG A 31 -1.96 -0.80 10.09
N SER A 32 -3.13 -1.43 9.98
CA SER A 32 -3.41 -2.76 10.52
C SER A 32 -2.44 -3.80 9.95
N VAL A 33 -2.22 -3.76 8.63
CA VAL A 33 -1.29 -4.65 7.94
C VAL A 33 0.16 -4.31 8.24
N LEU A 34 0.57 -3.04 8.19
CA LEU A 34 1.94 -2.63 8.53
C LEU A 34 2.30 -2.98 9.98
N SER A 35 1.35 -2.86 10.91
CA SER A 35 1.51 -3.28 12.29
C SER A 35 1.63 -4.80 12.41
N SER A 36 0.85 -5.56 11.63
CA SER A 36 0.94 -7.02 11.57
C SER A 36 2.27 -7.51 11.02
N LEU A 37 2.84 -6.77 10.06
CA LEU A 37 4.17 -7.02 9.49
C LEU A 37 5.32 -6.54 10.40
N GLY A 38 5.02 -5.83 11.49
CA GLY A 38 6.03 -5.29 12.39
C GLY A 38 6.82 -4.10 11.85
N LEU A 39 6.33 -3.47 10.77
CA LEU A 39 6.98 -2.33 10.13
C LEU A 39 6.81 -1.07 10.98
N LYS A 40 7.88 -0.30 11.14
CA LYS A 40 7.87 0.93 11.97
C LYS A 40 6.92 1.98 11.41
N GLN A 41 6.71 2.01 10.10
CA GLN A 41 5.78 2.90 9.42
C GLN A 41 4.31 2.65 9.78
N GLY A 42 3.97 1.45 10.27
CA GLY A 42 2.64 1.13 10.80
C GLY A 42 2.41 1.60 12.24
N ARG A 43 3.42 2.17 12.92
CA ARG A 43 3.30 2.51 14.35
C ARG A 43 2.40 3.70 14.63
N THR A 44 2.40 4.69 13.75
CA THR A 44 1.65 5.94 13.96
C THR A 44 0.79 6.27 12.75
N LEU A 45 -0.40 6.81 13.02
CA LEU A 45 -1.34 7.22 11.98
C LEU A 45 -0.72 8.26 11.03
N GLU A 46 0.12 9.16 11.55
CA GLU A 46 0.82 10.17 10.74
C GLU A 46 1.75 9.55 9.71
N ASP A 47 2.43 8.45 10.05
CA ASP A 47 3.35 7.83 9.10
C ASP A 47 2.60 7.09 7.99
N CYS A 48 1.53 6.36 8.36
CA CYS A 48 0.61 5.77 7.40
C CYS A 48 -0.02 6.85 6.49
N LYS A 49 -0.45 7.99 7.05
CA LYS A 49 -0.96 9.12 6.27
C LYS A 49 0.09 9.70 5.32
N ARG A 50 1.36 9.81 5.74
CA ARG A 50 2.45 10.24 4.86
C ARG A 50 2.70 9.26 3.73
N MET A 51 2.53 7.96 3.98
CA MET A 51 2.66 6.94 2.94
C MET A 51 1.52 7.03 1.93
N ILE A 52 0.28 7.10 2.40
CA ILE A 52 -0.90 7.27 1.54
C ILE A 52 -0.77 8.56 0.73
N SER A 53 -0.49 9.70 1.37
CA SER A 53 -0.36 10.99 0.69
C SER A 53 0.74 11.05 -0.39
N LYS A 54 1.69 10.10 -0.43
CA LYS A 54 2.69 10.03 -1.51
C LYS A 54 2.16 9.36 -2.78
N VAL A 55 1.13 8.54 -2.65
CA VAL A 55 0.58 7.70 -3.73
C VAL A 55 -0.87 8.01 -4.05
N ASP A 56 -1.57 8.64 -3.11
CA ASP A 56 -2.88 9.25 -3.24
C ASP A 56 -2.77 10.47 -4.16
N VAL A 57 -3.14 10.26 -5.41
CA VAL A 57 -3.09 11.27 -6.48
C VAL A 57 -4.40 12.04 -6.53
N ASP A 58 -5.51 11.40 -6.16
CA ASP A 58 -6.84 12.03 -6.22
C ASP A 58 -7.18 12.83 -4.95
N GLY A 59 -6.50 12.54 -3.84
CA GLY A 59 -6.59 13.27 -2.58
C GLY A 59 -7.77 12.83 -1.71
N ASP A 60 -8.30 11.62 -1.92
CA ASP A 60 -9.42 11.09 -1.14
C ASP A 60 -8.95 10.55 0.23
N GLY A 61 -7.64 10.43 0.44
CA GLY A 61 -7.04 9.90 1.66
C GLY A 61 -7.10 8.38 1.74
N MET A 62 -7.40 7.69 0.64
CA MET A 62 -7.35 6.25 0.50
C MET A 62 -6.42 5.89 -0.66
N VAL A 63 -6.19 4.60 -0.87
CA VAL A 63 -5.40 4.13 -2.01
C VAL A 63 -6.26 3.17 -2.81
N ASN A 64 -6.64 3.57 -4.01
CA ASN A 64 -7.34 2.68 -4.93
C ASN A 64 -6.35 1.72 -5.62
N PHE A 65 -6.89 0.68 -6.27
CA PHE A 65 -6.07 -0.33 -6.96
C PHE A 65 -5.07 0.28 -7.96
N LYS A 66 -5.43 1.37 -8.64
CA LYS A 66 -4.59 1.99 -9.66
C LYS A 66 -3.40 2.73 -9.04
N GLU A 67 -3.62 3.39 -7.90
CA GLU A 67 -2.58 4.05 -7.11
C GLU A 67 -1.66 3.03 -6.44
N PHE A 68 -2.22 1.96 -5.91
CA PHE A 68 -1.45 0.85 -5.33
C PHE A 68 -0.57 0.17 -6.39
N LYS A 69 -1.10 -0.06 -7.59
CA LYS A 69 -0.33 -0.57 -8.73
C LYS A 69 0.83 0.35 -9.10
N GLN A 70 0.59 1.67 -9.17
CA GLN A 70 1.66 2.64 -9.42
C GLN A 70 2.70 2.63 -8.29
N MET A 71 2.28 2.48 -7.05
CA MET A 71 3.16 2.36 -5.89
C MET A 71 4.06 1.12 -5.96
N MET A 72 3.52 -0.06 -6.29
CA MET A 72 4.31 -1.29 -6.45
C MET A 72 5.27 -1.19 -7.64
N LYS A 73 4.79 -0.68 -8.78
CA LYS A 73 5.60 -0.54 -9.99
C LYS A 73 6.69 0.55 -9.88
N GLY A 74 6.45 1.57 -9.07
CA GLY A 74 7.39 2.65 -8.77
C GLY A 74 8.40 2.35 -7.66
N GLY A 75 8.39 1.13 -7.10
CA GLY A 75 9.25 0.76 -5.98
C GLY A 75 8.88 1.47 -4.67
N GLY A 76 7.69 2.06 -4.56
CA GLY A 76 7.23 2.82 -3.40
C GLY A 76 7.13 1.99 -2.12
N PHE A 77 6.94 0.67 -2.24
CA PHE A 77 7.00 -0.26 -1.09
C PHE A 77 8.42 -0.82 -0.86
N ALA A 78 9.18 -1.11 -1.91
CA ALA A 78 10.58 -1.59 -1.79
C ALA A 78 11.55 -0.52 -1.25
N ALA A 79 11.28 0.76 -1.55
CA ALA A 79 12.05 1.90 -1.01
C ALA A 79 11.89 2.06 0.51
N LEU A 80 10.82 1.51 1.09
CA LEU A 80 10.55 1.53 2.53
C LEU A 80 11.45 0.55 3.29
N GLU A 81 11.82 -0.57 2.66
CA GLU A 81 12.76 -1.55 3.21
C GLU A 81 14.22 -1.13 2.98
N SER A 82 14.52 -0.42 1.88
CA SER A 82 15.87 -0.01 1.51
C SER A 82 16.51 1.04 2.45
N SER A 83 15.74 1.56 3.41
CA SER A 83 16.21 2.54 4.42
C SER A 83 16.42 1.91 5.80
N LEU A 84 16.43 0.58 5.93
CA LEU A 84 16.75 -0.13 7.17
C LEU A 84 18.22 -0.58 7.25
#